data_AF-A0A2W5RXJ5-F1
#
_entry.id   AF-A0A2W5RXJ5-F1
#
_cell.length_a   1.000
_cell.length_b   1.000
_cell.length_c   1.000
_cell.angle_alpha   90.00
_cell.angle_beta   90.00
_cell.angle_gamma   90.00
#
_symmetry.space_group_name_H-M   'P 1'
#
loop_
_entity.id
_entity.type
_entity.pdbx_description
1 polymer ?
#
loop_
_entity_poly.entity_id
_entity_poly.type
_entity_poly.pdbx_seq_one_letter_code
_entity_poly.pdbx_strand_id
1 'polypeptide(L)' 'MTDFNKIKITLKLSIGFPVANREEETFLSEHISEEEWGKLGFFEKDEFIQKEILREWAYDYIEMSAHIEEPAND' A
#
# COMPACT_ATOMS: atom_id res chain seq x y z
N MET A 1 2.82 -9.91 25.54
CA MET A 1 3.45 -9.29 24.36
C MET A 1 2.86 -9.99 23.15
N THR A 2 2.24 -9.24 22.25
CA THR A 2 1.85 -9.77 20.94
C THR A 2 3.14 -10.11 20.20
N ASP A 3 3.28 -11.32 19.65
CA ASP A 3 4.43 -11.63 18.79
C ASP A 3 4.40 -10.67 17.61
N PHE A 4 5.42 -9.81 17.48
CA PHE A 4 5.53 -8.84 16.41
C PHE A 4 5.39 -9.49 15.02
N ASN A 5 5.98 -10.67 14.85
CA ASN A 5 5.91 -11.48 13.63
C ASN A 5 4.52 -12.05 13.31
N LYS A 6 3.53 -11.89 14.20
CA LYS A 6 2.13 -12.28 13.97
C LYS A 6 1.23 -11.09 13.66
N ILE A 7 1.76 -9.87 13.68
CA ILE A 7 1.00 -8.67 13.35
C ILE A 7 0.75 -8.68 11.84
N LYS A 8 -0.52 -8.83 11.46
CA LYS A 8 -0.98 -8.77 10.08
C LYS A 8 -1.49 -7.37 9.75
N ILE A 9 -1.29 -6.98 8.50
CA ILE A 9 -1.83 -5.76 7.90
C ILE A 9 -2.72 -6.21 6.74
N THR A 10 -3.94 -5.70 6.71
CA THR A 10 -4.87 -5.89 5.59
C THR A 10 -4.86 -4.64 4.73
N LEU A 11 -4.43 -4.79 3.49
CA LEU A 11 -4.39 -3.73 2.49
C LEU A 11 -5.59 -3.87 1.57
N LYS A 12 -6.22 -2.74 1.23
CA LYS A 12 -7.40 -2.73 0.36
C LYS A 12 -7.34 -1.55 -0.60
N LEU A 13 -7.51 -1.85 -1.88
CA LEU A 13 -7.59 -0.89 -2.97
C LEU A 13 -8.94 -1.07 -3.66
N SER A 14 -9.67 0.02 -3.81
CA SER A 14 -10.94 0.06 -4.52
C SER A 14 -10.99 1.30 -5.38
N ILE A 15 -11.34 1.13 -6.66
CA ILE A 15 -11.53 2.25 -7.60
C ILE A 15 -13.03 2.56 -7.82
N GLY A 16 -13.89 2.21 -6.87
CA GLY A 16 -15.32 2.51 -6.92
C GLY A 16 -16.15 1.57 -7.81
N PHE A 17 -15.55 0.52 -8.37
CA PHE A 17 -16.24 -0.54 -9.13
C PHE A 17 -16.19 -1.87 -8.36
N PRO A 18 -17.31 -2.60 -8.20
CA PRO A 18 -17.37 -3.84 -7.40
C PRO A 18 -16.37 -4.93 -7.82
N VAL A 19 -16.04 -4.99 -9.11
CA VAL A 19 -15.12 -5.98 -9.70
C VAL A 19 -13.65 -5.54 -9.67
N ALA A 20 -13.38 -4.29 -9.30
CA ALA A 20 -12.04 -3.70 -9.24
C ALA A 20 -11.64 -3.40 -7.79
N ASN A 21 -11.84 -4.40 -6.94
CA ASN A 21 -11.37 -4.40 -5.56
C ASN A 21 -10.18 -5.36 -5.45
N ARG A 22 -9.09 -4.91 -4.85
CA ARG A 22 -7.99 -5.76 -4.43
C ARG A 22 -7.86 -5.71 -2.91
N GLU A 23 -7.64 -6.88 -2.33
CA GLU A 23 -7.40 -7.04 -0.91
C GLU A 23 -6.24 -8.01 -0.74
N GLU A 24 -5.31 -7.67 0.14
CA GLU A 24 -4.11 -8.45 0.40
C GLU A 24 -3.79 -8.43 1.90
N GLU A 25 -3.33 -9.56 2.42
CA GLU A 25 -2.79 -9.64 3.78
C GLU A 25 -1.27 -9.81 3.71
N THR A 26 -0.55 -8.97 4.45
CA THR A 26 0.91 -9.05 4.62
C THR A 26 1.28 -8.96 6.10
N PHE A 27 2.45 -9.46 6.47
CA PHE A 27 2.94 -9.35 7.84
C PHE A 27 3.72 -8.05 8.03
N LEU A 28 3.50 -7.35 9.14
CA LEU A 28 4.26 -6.12 9.47
C LEU A 28 5.77 -6.37 9.49
N SER A 29 6.19 -7.57 9.89
CA SER A 29 7.59 -7.99 9.92
C SER A 29 8.27 -8.09 8.54
N GLU A 30 7.49 -8.11 7.46
CA GLU A 30 8.03 -8.04 6.08
C GLU A 30 8.43 -6.62 5.69
N HIS A 31 7.90 -5.61 6.37
CA HIS A 31 8.08 -4.18 6.05
C HIS A 31 8.99 -3.45 7.03
N ILE A 32 9.02 -3.86 8.29
CA ILE A 32 9.82 -3.22 9.34
C ILE A 32 10.25 -4.22 10.41
N SER A 33 11.41 -3.98 11.04
CA SER A 33 11.86 -4.80 12.17
C SER A 33 11.15 -4.41 13.47
N GLU A 34 11.08 -5.35 14.43
CA GLU A 34 10.47 -5.08 15.74
C GLU A 34 11.16 -3.92 16.47
N GLU A 35 12.48 -3.81 16.36
CA GLU A 35 13.26 -2.76 17.00
C GLU A 35 12.90 -1.37 16.43
N GLU A 36 12.85 -1.24 15.10
CA GLU A 36 12.48 0.01 14.44
C GLU A 36 11.02 0.36 14.71
N TRP A 37 10.12 -0.62 14.67
CA TRP A 37 8.73 -0.43 15.05
C TRP A 37 8.57 0.01 16.50
N GLY A 38 9.40 -0.49 17.40
CA GLY A 38 9.43 -0.11 18.82
C GLY A 38 9.82 1.36 19.04
N LYS A 39 10.64 1.93 18.15
CA LYS A 39 11.10 3.34 18.21
C LYS A 39 10.03 4.33 17.76
N LEU A 40 9.10 3.90 16.90
CA LEU A 40 8.02 4.75 16.39
C LEU A 40 6.94 5.02 17.44
N GLY A 41 6.57 6.29 17.58
CA GLY A 41 5.38 6.73 18.31
C GLY A 41 4.09 6.34 17.60
N PHE A 42 2.94 6.53 18.27
CA PHE A 42 1.64 6.14 17.73
C PHE A 42 1.32 6.77 16.37
N PHE A 43 1.60 8.07 16.21
CA PHE A 43 1.36 8.77 14.95
C PHE A 43 2.33 8.34 13.84
N GLU A 44 3.60 8.10 14.18
CA GLU A 44 4.61 7.66 13.22
C GLU A 44 4.31 6.24 12.70
N LYS A 45 3.74 5.39 13.55
CA LYS A 45 3.27 4.04 13.16
C LYS A 45 2.15 4.09 12.14
N ASP A 46 1.17 4.96 12.35
CA ASP A 46 0.09 5.17 11.39
C ASP A 46 0.64 5.74 10.08
N GLU A 47 1.52 6.74 10.17
CA GLU A 47 2.17 7.32 8.99
C GLU A 47 2.96 6.28 8.18
N PHE A 48 3.73 5.41 8.84
CA PHE A 48 4.47 4.34 8.20
C PHE A 48 3.55 3.36 7.46
N ILE A 49 2.47 2.91 8.10
CA ILE A 49 1.50 2.00 7.46
C ILE A 49 0.86 2.67 6.24
N GLN A 50 0.46 3.95 6.34
CA GLN A 50 -0.24 4.65 5.26
C GLN A 50 0.69 5.03 4.09
N LYS A 51 1.90 5.50 4.38
CA LYS A 51 2.79 6.08 3.35
C LYS A 51 3.80 5.10 2.78
N GLU A 52 4.31 4.18 3.58
CA GLU A 52 5.33 3.24 3.13
C GLU A 52 4.64 1.94 2.68
N ILE A 53 3.78 1.35 3.50
CA ILE A 53 3.18 0.05 3.16
C ILE A 53 2.03 0.20 2.15
N LEU A 54 0.98 0.96 2.50
CA LEU A 54 -0.23 1.03 1.68
C LEU A 54 0.03 1.70 0.33
N ARG A 55 0.82 2.77 0.32
CA ARG A 55 1.05 3.55 -0.90
C ARG A 55 1.93 2.81 -1.90
N GLU A 56 3.02 2.18 -1.46
CA GLU A 56 3.88 1.39 -2.35
C GLU A 56 3.10 0.22 -2.94
N TRP A 57 2.38 -0.53 -2.10
CA TRP A 57 1.50 -1.60 -2.56
C TRP A 57 0.45 -1.11 -3.57
N ALA A 58 -0.19 0.04 -3.34
CA ALA A 58 -1.19 0.57 -4.27
C ALA A 58 -0.58 0.98 -5.62
N TYR A 59 0.64 1.51 -5.65
CA TYR A 59 1.29 1.91 -6.90
C TYR A 59 1.56 0.74 -7.84
N ASP A 60 1.81 -0.46 -7.31
CA ASP A 60 1.99 -1.67 -8.14
C ASP A 60 0.73 -2.06 -8.93
N TYR A 61 -0.44 -1.55 -8.53
CA TYR A 61 -1.73 -1.87 -9.15
C TYR A 61 -2.38 -0.69 -9.90
N ILE A 62 -1.89 0.54 -9.73
CA ILE A 62 -2.43 1.73 -10.37
C ILE A 62 -1.56 2.09 -11.58
N GLU A 63 -1.87 1.47 -12.73
CA GLU A 63 -1.31 1.90 -14.01
C GLU A 63 -2.07 3.11 -14.54
N MET A 64 -1.37 4.24 -14.71
CA MET A 64 -1.92 5.47 -15.31
C MET A 64 -1.12 5.82 -16.56
N SER A 65 -1.82 5.93 -17.70
CA SER A 65 -1.23 6.37 -18.96
C SER A 65 -2.09 7.45 -19.61
N ALA A 66 -1.45 8.32 -20.40
CA ALA A 66 -2.13 9.33 -21.21
C ALA A 66 -1.41 9.38 -22.57
N HIS A 67 -2.18 9.50 -23.65
CA HIS A 67 -1.66 9.62 -25.00
C HIS A 67 -2.31 10.81 -25.71
N ILE A 68 -1.53 11.52 -26.53
CA ILE A 68 -2.00 12.62 -27.39
C ILE A 68 -2.02 12.08 -28.81
N GLU A 69 -3.19 12.04 -29.44
CA GLU A 69 -3.30 11.77 -30.88
C GLU A 69 -3.18 13.08 -31.67
N GLU A 70 -2.21 13.16 -32.57
CA GLU A 70 -2.15 14.23 -33.57
C GLU A 70 -3.08 13.90 -34.75
N PRO A 71 -3.76 14.91 -35.35
CA PRO A 71 -4.62 14.66 -36.49
C PRO A 71 -3.79 14.13 -37.68
N ALA A 72 -4.20 12.98 -38.22
CA ALA A 72 -3.65 12.46 -39.46
C ALA A 72 -3.93 13.47 -40.59
N ASN A 73 -2.89 14.02 -41.21
CA ASN A 73 -3.01 14.74 -42.47
C ASN A 73 -3.18 13.68 -43.59
N ASP A 74 -4.42 13.50 -44.07
CA ASP A 74 -4.72 12.90 -45.38
C ASP A 74 -4.44 13.89 -46.52
#